data_AF-A0A091G039-F1
#
_entry.id   AF-A0A091G039-F1
#
_cell.length_a   1.000
_cell.length_b   1.000
_cell.length_c   1.000
_cell.angle_alpha   90.00
_cell.angle_beta   90.00
_cell.angle_gamma   90.00
#
_symmetry.space_group_name_H-M   'P 1'
#
loop_
_entity.id
_entity.type
_entity.pdbx_description
1 polymer ?
#
loop_
_entity_poly.entity_id
_entity_poly.type
_entity_poly.pdbx_seq_one_letter_code
_entity_poly.pdbx_strand_id
1 'polypeptide(L)'
;MPTSIQFVIADYSLDKPKSYEPLKINNAYWMADLIAKAAPNPPDVKFDVEKDLELILFTGGTTGLPKGCMLTHRNVFANTIQNANAMGGAQKLLEGVLTVLMGLPFFHSYGHCAMHSMTYTGYNQILVPDA
;
A
#
# COMPACT_ATOMS: atom_id res chain seq x y z
N MET A 1 -27.34 23.84 -10.18
CA MET A 1 -27.67 22.51 -9.63
C MET A 1 -26.39 21.94 -9.01
N PRO A 2 -26.35 21.58 -7.72
CA PRO A 2 -25.16 20.95 -7.16
C PRO A 2 -25.09 19.50 -7.65
N THR A 3 -23.98 19.13 -8.29
CA THR A 3 -23.72 17.75 -8.71
C THR A 3 -23.43 16.93 -7.45
N SER A 4 -24.40 16.15 -6.97
CA SER A 4 -24.15 15.18 -5.90
C SER A 4 -23.49 13.94 -6.49
N ILE A 5 -22.21 13.71 -6.19
CA ILE A 5 -21.56 12.44 -6.50
C ILE A 5 -21.97 11.46 -5.40
N GLN A 6 -22.77 10.45 -5.74
CA GLN A 6 -23.04 9.33 -4.85
C GLN A 6 -21.87 8.34 -4.96
N PHE A 7 -21.07 8.22 -3.91
CA PHE A 7 -20.08 7.17 -3.81
C PHE A 7 -20.77 5.91 -3.26
N VAL A 8 -20.78 4.84 -4.05
CA VAL A 8 -21.06 3.50 -3.52
C VAL A 8 -19.74 2.96 -3.02
N ILE A 9 -19.52 3.01 -1.71
CA ILE A 9 -18.39 2.31 -1.08
C ILE A 9 -18.79 0.85 -0.99
N ALA A 10 -18.15 0.01 -1.80
CA ALA A 10 -18.29 -1.42 -1.68
C ALA A 10 -17.17 -1.95 -0.79
N ASP A 11 -17.53 -2.48 0.38
CA ASP A 11 -16.59 -3.13 1.28
C ASP A 11 -16.50 -4.62 0.95
N TYR A 12 -15.37 -5.02 0.37
CA TYR A 12 -15.07 -6.41 0.06
C TYR A 12 -14.00 -6.99 1.00
N SER A 13 -13.70 -6.31 2.11
CA SER A 13 -12.64 -6.75 3.02
C SER A 13 -13.03 -8.00 3.82
N LEU A 14 -14.31 -8.12 4.18
CA LEU A 14 -14.84 -9.23 4.96
C LEU A 14 -15.78 -10.11 4.13
N ASP A 15 -16.68 -9.49 3.37
CA ASP A 15 -17.71 -10.18 2.60
C ASP A 15 -17.37 -10.22 1.11
N LYS A 16 -17.65 -11.36 0.47
CA LYS A 16 -17.52 -11.50 -0.98
C LYS A 16 -18.57 -10.60 -1.68
N PRO A 17 -18.22 -9.94 -2.80
CA PRO A 17 -19.20 -9.21 -3.61
C PRO A 17 -20.41 -10.09 -3.93
N LYS A 18 -21.62 -9.52 -4.00
CA LYS A 18 -22.82 -10.26 -4.45
C LYS A 18 -22.66 -10.82 -5.87
N SER A 19 -21.82 -10.18 -6.69
CA SER A 19 -21.44 -10.59 -8.04
C SER A 19 -20.25 -11.55 -8.09
N TYR A 20 -19.74 -12.01 -6.93
CA TYR A 20 -18.59 -12.90 -6.88
C TYR A 20 -18.94 -14.30 -7.41
N GLU A 21 -18.51 -14.54 -8.64
CA GLU A 21 -18.33 -15.88 -9.20
C GLU A 21 -16.93 -16.36 -8.80
N PRO A 22 -16.78 -17.44 -8.02
CA PRO A 22 -15.45 -17.96 -7.70
C PRO A 22 -14.72 -18.30 -8.99
N LEU A 23 -13.62 -17.59 -9.26
CA LEU A 23 -12.74 -17.96 -10.37
C LEU A 23 -12.30 -19.41 -10.13
N LYS A 24 -12.54 -20.29 -11.11
CA LYS A 24 -12.15 -21.70 -11.07
C LYS A 24 -10.65 -21.86 -11.28
N ILE A 25 -9.87 -21.18 -10.44
CA ILE A 25 -8.41 -21.20 -10.42
C ILE A 25 -8.02 -22.13 -9.28
N ASN A 26 -7.22 -23.15 -9.59
CA ASN A 26 -6.67 -24.03 -8.55
C ASN A 26 -5.87 -23.20 -7.54
N ASN A 27 -6.11 -23.43 -6.25
CA ASN A 27 -5.47 -22.71 -5.13
C ASN A 27 -5.77 -21.21 -5.07
N ALA A 28 -6.91 -20.74 -5.59
CA ALA A 28 -7.40 -19.41 -5.30
C ALA A 28 -8.18 -19.38 -3.98
N TYR A 29 -7.81 -18.45 -3.09
CA TYR A 29 -8.44 -18.27 -1.78
C TYR A 29 -8.95 -16.84 -1.66
N TRP A 30 -10.10 -16.69 -1.01
CA TRP A 30 -10.53 -15.37 -0.53
C TRP A 30 -9.64 -14.95 0.64
N MET A 31 -9.07 -13.75 0.57
CA MET A 31 -8.08 -13.30 1.57
C MET A 31 -8.63 -13.34 3.00
N ALA A 32 -9.88 -12.90 3.20
CA ALA A 32 -10.51 -12.93 4.52
C ALA A 32 -10.69 -14.37 5.04
N ASP A 33 -11.04 -15.33 4.17
CA ASP A 33 -11.17 -16.74 4.55
C ASP A 33 -9.81 -17.33 4.94
N LEU A 34 -8.75 -16.93 4.24
CA LEU A 34 -7.38 -17.36 4.52
C LEU A 34 -6.89 -16.81 5.86
N ILE A 35 -7.13 -15.52 6.13
CA ILE A 35 -6.81 -14.89 7.43
C ILE A 35 -7.59 -15.55 8.56
N ALA A 36 -8.90 -15.76 8.40
CA ALA A 36 -9.75 -16.35 9.44
C ALA A 36 -9.39 -17.80 9.80
N LYS A 37 -8.83 -18.56 8.85
CA LYS A 37 -8.43 -19.97 9.05
C LYS A 37 -6.99 -20.13 9.51
N ALA A 38 -6.15 -19.10 9.36
CA ALA A 38 -4.75 -19.16 9.75
C ALA A 38 -4.58 -18.96 11.26
N ALA A 39 -3.69 -19.74 11.88
CA ALA A 39 -3.24 -19.46 13.24
C ALA A 39 -2.36 -18.19 13.25
N PRO A 40 -2.37 -17.37 14.32
CA PRO A 40 -1.55 -16.17 14.46
C PRO A 40 -0.09 -16.54 14.81
N ASN A 41 0.49 -17.47 14.06
CA ASN A 41 1.84 -17.96 14.24
C ASN A 41 2.69 -17.60 13.02
N PRO A 42 3.09 -16.33 12.87
CA PRO A 42 3.95 -15.93 11.76
C PRO A 42 5.29 -16.67 11.84
N PRO A 43 5.89 -17.04 10.71
CA PRO A 43 7.21 -17.66 10.72
C PRO A 43 8.26 -16.68 11.29
N ASP A 44 9.24 -17.22 12.02
CA ASP A 44 10.45 -16.47 12.38
C ASP A 44 11.31 -16.28 11.13
N VAL A 45 11.26 -15.08 10.55
CA VAL A 45 12.03 -14.73 9.36
C VAL A 45 13.22 -13.88 9.77
N LYS A 46 14.42 -14.37 9.48
CA LYS A 46 15.67 -13.60 9.66
C LYS A 46 15.98 -12.85 8.38
N PHE A 47 16.13 -11.54 8.49
CA PHE A 47 16.55 -10.67 7.39
C PHE A 47 17.45 -9.55 7.93
N ASP A 48 18.36 -9.06 7.11
CA ASP A 48 19.24 -7.93 7.39
C ASP A 48 18.64 -6.67 6.76
N VAL A 49 18.06 -5.79 7.59
CA VAL A 49 17.39 -4.57 7.11
C VAL A 49 18.28 -3.65 6.28
N GLU A 50 19.60 -3.74 6.43
CA GLU A 50 20.56 -2.90 5.69
C GLU A 50 20.96 -3.50 4.35
N LYS A 51 20.78 -4.82 4.15
CA LYS A 51 21.27 -5.55 2.97
C LYS A 51 20.14 -6.17 2.15
N ASP A 52 19.10 -6.66 2.80
CA ASP A 52 18.01 -7.35 2.14
C ASP A 52 17.08 -6.34 1.47
N LEU A 53 16.67 -6.67 0.25
CA LEU A 53 15.83 -5.82 -0.59
C LEU A 53 14.38 -5.90 -0.14
N GLU A 54 13.76 -4.72 0.01
CA GLU A 54 12.32 -4.59 0.21
C GLU A 54 11.61 -4.33 -1.13
N LEU A 55 12.25 -3.58 -2.04
CA LEU A 55 11.63 -3.14 -3.29
C LEU A 55 12.62 -3.01 -4.44
N ILE A 56 12.15 -3.34 -5.65
CA ILE A 56 12.82 -3.01 -6.91
C ILE A 56 11.88 -2.16 -7.75
N LEU A 57 12.18 -0.86 -7.86
CA LEU A 57 11.41 0.07 -8.71
C LEU A 57 12.05 0.21 -10.08
N PHE A 58 11.28 -0.06 -11.13
CA PHE A 58 11.75 0.14 -12.49
C PHE A 58 11.59 1.59 -12.94
N THR A 59 12.61 2.09 -13.62
CA THR A 59 12.62 3.42 -14.24
C THR A 59 12.79 3.28 -15.74
N GLY A 60 12.15 4.15 -16.52
CA GLY A 60 12.15 4.06 -18.00
C GLY A 60 13.54 4.12 -18.63
N GLY A 61 14.48 4.87 -18.02
CA GLY A 61 15.85 5.04 -18.51
C GLY A 61 15.94 5.77 -19.86
N THR A 62 16.86 6.71 -20.02
CA THR A 62 17.08 7.38 -21.32
C THR A 62 17.72 6.49 -22.37
N THR A 63 18.21 5.30 -21.98
CA THR A 63 18.93 4.34 -22.82
C THR A 63 18.03 3.25 -23.41
N GLY A 64 16.69 3.36 -23.28
CA GLY A 64 15.70 2.45 -23.87
C GLY A 64 15.43 1.16 -23.09
N LEU A 65 16.37 0.70 -22.26
CA LEU A 65 16.16 -0.42 -21.34
C LEU A 65 15.78 0.07 -19.93
N PRO A 66 14.66 -0.42 -19.36
CA PRO A 66 14.29 -0.12 -17.99
C PRO A 66 15.36 -0.57 -16.99
N LYS A 67 15.58 0.22 -15.94
CA LYS A 67 16.56 -0.07 -14.87
C LYS A 67 15.85 -0.20 -13.53
N GLY A 68 16.14 -1.28 -12.80
CA GLY A 68 15.62 -1.51 -11.45
C GLY A 68 16.47 -0.82 -10.38
N CYS A 69 15.86 0.05 -9.59
CA CYS A 69 16.41 0.62 -8.38
C CYS A 69 16.19 -0.35 -7.23
N MET A 70 17.26 -0.97 -6.74
CA MET A 70 17.23 -1.89 -5.60
C MET A 70 17.23 -1.08 -4.30
N LEU A 71 16.15 -1.18 -3.52
CA LEU A 71 15.99 -0.50 -2.23
C LEU A 71 15.92 -1.53 -1.10
N THR A 72 16.74 -1.32 -0.08
CA THR A 72 16.70 -2.13 1.14
C THR A 72 15.60 -1.64 2.08
N HIS A 73 15.23 -2.46 3.06
CA HIS A 73 14.30 -2.06 4.11
C HIS A 73 14.72 -0.74 4.79
N ARG A 74 16.02 -0.58 5.07
CA ARG A 74 16.57 0.65 5.65
C ARG A 74 16.37 1.87 4.73
N ASN A 75 16.53 1.72 3.41
CA ASN A 75 16.31 2.83 2.48
C ASN A 75 14.86 3.32 2.53
N VAL A 76 13.91 2.39 2.46
CA VAL A 76 12.48 2.71 2.45
C VAL A 76 12.04 3.27 3.78
N PHE A 77 12.45 2.67 4.90
CA PHE A 77 12.14 3.20 6.23
C PHE A 77 12.68 4.61 6.48
N ALA A 78 13.92 4.88 6.04
CA ALA A 78 14.48 6.23 6.12
C ALA A 78 13.66 7.25 5.32
N ASN A 79 13.24 6.89 4.10
CA ASN A 79 12.36 7.73 3.29
C ASN A 79 10.99 7.97 3.95
N THR A 80 10.40 6.93 4.55
CA THR A 80 9.13 7.02 5.28
C THR A 80 9.21 8.01 6.44
N ILE A 81 10.24 7.91 7.27
CA ILE A 81 10.44 8.84 8.40
C ILE A 81 10.64 10.27 7.90
N GLN A 82 11.42 10.47 6.84
CA GLN A 82 11.66 11.80 6.28
C GLN A 82 10.36 12.43 5.75
N ASN A 83 9.56 11.67 5.01
CA ASN A 83 8.27 12.14 4.49
C ASN A 83 7.27 12.44 5.61
N ALA A 84 7.14 11.55 6.59
CA ALA A 84 6.25 11.78 7.73
C ALA A 84 6.60 13.09 8.47
N ASN A 85 7.90 13.41 8.59
CA ASN A 85 8.35 14.64 9.23
C ASN A 85 8.31 15.89 8.33
N ALA A 86 8.08 15.75 7.02
CA ALA A 86 8.07 16.88 6.08
C ALA A 86 6.91 17.87 6.37
N MET A 87 5.83 17.40 7.01
CA MET A 87 4.70 18.24 7.45
C MET A 87 4.98 18.98 8.78
N GLY A 88 6.18 18.82 9.34
CA GLY A 88 6.61 19.48 10.58
C GLY A 88 5.70 19.14 11.77
N GLY A 89 5.52 20.11 12.68
CA GLY A 89 4.72 19.91 13.89
C GLY A 89 3.25 19.57 13.63
N ALA A 90 2.70 19.97 12.47
CA ALA A 90 1.31 19.67 12.10
C ALA A 90 1.06 18.16 11.97
N GLN A 91 2.08 17.37 11.63
CA GLN A 91 1.95 15.93 11.50
C GLN A 91 1.42 15.27 12.78
N LYS A 92 1.90 15.71 13.95
CA LYS A 92 1.49 15.15 15.25
C LYS A 92 0.01 15.42 15.57
N LEU A 93 -0.56 16.48 15.02
CA LEU A 93 -1.98 16.80 15.19
C LEU A 93 -2.87 15.96 14.27
N LEU A 94 -2.29 15.38 13.22
CA LEU A 94 -2.98 14.70 12.14
C LEU A 94 -2.81 13.18 12.20
N GLU A 95 -1.88 12.69 13.03
CA GLU A 95 -1.61 11.27 13.29
C GLU A 95 -2.91 10.51 13.59
N GLY A 96 -3.13 9.41 12.86
CA GLY A 96 -4.30 8.56 13.04
C GLY A 96 -5.65 9.12 12.57
N VAL A 97 -5.74 10.39 12.16
CA VAL A 97 -7.04 11.04 11.88
C VAL A 97 -7.25 11.44 10.43
N LEU A 98 -6.21 11.45 9.59
CA LEU A 98 -6.37 11.76 8.17
C LEU A 98 -6.85 10.56 7.36
N THR A 99 -7.70 10.89 6.39
CA THR A 99 -8.12 9.97 5.32
C THR A 99 -7.67 10.55 3.99
N VAL A 100 -6.90 9.76 3.23
CA VAL A 100 -6.29 10.20 1.97
C VAL A 100 -6.84 9.37 0.82
N LEU A 101 -7.31 10.07 -0.22
CA LEU A 101 -7.64 9.44 -1.49
C LEU A 101 -6.35 9.14 -2.25
N MET A 102 -6.11 7.86 -2.51
CA MET A 102 -4.90 7.34 -3.12
C MET A 102 -5.11 7.09 -4.61
N GLY A 103 -4.94 8.16 -5.40
CA GLY A 103 -4.93 8.10 -6.86
C GLY A 103 -3.55 7.85 -7.47
N LEU A 104 -2.53 7.55 -6.65
CA LEU A 104 -1.18 7.28 -7.12
C LEU A 104 -0.94 5.77 -7.16
N PRO A 105 -0.42 5.22 -8.27
CA PRO A 105 -0.11 3.79 -8.32
C PRO A 105 1.03 3.40 -7.38
N PHE A 106 0.87 2.29 -6.65
CA PHE A 106 1.88 1.79 -5.70
C PHE A 106 3.17 1.28 -6.35
N PHE A 107 3.14 0.97 -7.64
CA PHE A 107 4.34 0.60 -8.41
C PHE A 107 5.14 1.83 -8.89
N HIS A 108 4.62 3.03 -8.70
CA HIS A 108 5.35 4.27 -8.94
C HIS A 108 5.99 4.76 -7.64
N SER A 109 7.21 5.32 -7.71
CA SER A 109 7.97 5.76 -6.53
C SER A 109 7.17 6.69 -5.61
N TYR A 110 6.40 7.63 -6.19
CA TYR A 110 5.60 8.57 -5.41
C TYR A 110 4.41 7.89 -4.70
N GLY A 111 3.70 6.98 -5.36
CA GLY A 111 2.62 6.24 -4.72
C GLY A 111 3.16 5.32 -3.62
N HIS A 112 4.31 4.69 -3.88
CA HIS A 112 4.99 3.83 -2.91
C HIS A 112 5.42 4.59 -1.65
N CYS A 113 6.07 5.76 -1.79
CA CYS A 113 6.48 6.53 -0.61
C CYS A 113 5.30 7.14 0.15
N ALA A 114 4.24 7.57 -0.56
CA ALA A 114 3.02 8.07 0.06
C ALA A 114 2.32 6.97 0.87
N MET A 115 2.19 5.77 0.32
CA MET A 115 1.62 4.59 0.99
C MET A 115 2.36 4.26 2.30
N HIS A 116 3.69 4.19 2.26
CA HIS A 116 4.48 3.90 3.47
C HIS A 116 4.34 4.99 4.52
N SER A 117 4.37 6.26 4.11
CA SER A 117 4.22 7.40 5.02
C SER A 117 2.87 7.39 5.72
N MET A 118 1.79 7.14 4.96
CA MET A 118 0.43 7.06 5.50
C MET A 118 0.26 5.87 6.44
N THR A 119 0.84 4.72 6.10
CA THR A 119 0.87 3.54 6.97
C THR A 119 1.60 3.84 8.28
N TYR A 120 2.77 4.48 8.21
CA TYR A 120 3.54 4.88 9.38
C TYR A 120 2.79 5.85 10.30
N THR A 121 1.95 6.71 9.74
CA THR A 121 1.25 7.76 10.49
C THR A 121 -0.19 7.40 10.86
N GLY A 122 -0.62 6.16 10.55
CA GLY A 122 -1.94 5.65 10.85
C GLY A 122 -3.07 6.28 10.03
N TYR A 123 -2.80 6.78 8.82
CA TYR A 123 -3.81 7.40 7.98
C TYR A 123 -4.64 6.34 7.23
N ASN A 124 -5.94 6.61 7.07
CA ASN A 124 -6.78 5.80 6.20
C ASN A 124 -6.41 6.05 4.73
N GLN A 125 -6.25 4.98 3.96
CA GLN A 125 -5.92 5.03 2.54
C GLN A 125 -7.10 4.53 1.72
N ILE A 126 -7.77 5.42 0.99
CA ILE A 126 -8.86 5.06 0.08
C ILE A 126 -8.25 4.84 -1.31
N LEU A 127 -8.16 3.57 -1.74
CA LEU A 127 -7.63 3.23 -3.05
C LEU A 127 -8.61 3.59 -4.16
N VAL A 128 -8.10 4.20 -5.23
CA VAL A 128 -8.86 4.39 -6.46
C VAL A 128 -8.54 3.21 -7.40
N PRO A 129 -9.50 2.32 -7.68
CA PRO A 129 -9.29 1.28 -8.68
C PRO A 129 -9.13 1.91 -10.07
N ASP A 130 -8.30 1.30 -10.92
CA ASP A 130 -8.07 1.70 -12.32
C ASP A 130 -7.50 3.11 -12.53
N ALA A 131 -6.74 3.63 -11.56
CA ALA A 131 -6.03 4.92 -11.64
C ALA A 131 -4.71 4.86 -12.43
#